data_AF-A0A417HAE7-F1
#
_entry.id   AF-A0A417HAE7-F1
#
_cell.length_a   1.000
_cell.length_b   1.000
_cell.length_c   1.000
_cell.angle_alpha   90.00
_cell.angle_beta   90.00
_cell.angle_gamma   90.00
#
_symmetry.space_group_name_H-M   'P 1'
#
loop_
_entity.id
_entity.type
_entity.pdbx_description
1 polymer ?
#
loop_
_entity_poly.entity_id
_entity_poly.type
_entity_poly.pdbx_seq_one_letter_code
_entity_poly.pdbx_strand_id
1 'polypeptide(L)'
;MNEQTRAAVEEVRRTDCEFLTVPQVAKILKVNKNMVYDLISVKLLRAVKLGSTKVATIAVEDFIREMDAGLIEYDHVTKKATRHRSKAKAASSQNK
;
A
#
# COMPACT_ATOMS: atom_id res chain seq x y z
N MET A 1 24.56 -17.73 -2.20
CA MET A 1 23.29 -17.15 -1.72
C MET A 1 23.28 -17.30 -0.21
N ASN A 2 23.23 -16.21 0.55
CA ASN A 2 23.38 -16.29 2.01
C ASN A 2 22.08 -16.82 2.67
N GLU A 3 22.22 -17.38 3.87
CA GLU A 3 21.12 -18.02 4.61
C GLU A 3 20.00 -17.04 4.98
N GLN A 4 20.36 -15.77 5.23
CA GLN A 4 19.42 -14.67 5.45
C GLN A 4 18.57 -14.34 4.22
N THR A 5 19.16 -14.39 3.02
CA THR A 5 18.46 -14.17 1.75
C THR A 5 17.52 -15.33 1.47
N ARG A 6 17.94 -16.55 1.83
CA ARG A 6 17.14 -17.75 1.64
C ARG A 6 15.93 -17.79 2.57
N ALA A 7 16.10 -17.38 3.84
CA ALA A 7 15.02 -17.22 4.79
C ALA A 7 14.03 -16.12 4.39
N ALA A 8 14.52 -14.95 3.95
CA ALA A 8 13.67 -13.88 3.44
C ALA A 8 12.89 -14.29 2.17
N VAL A 9 13.51 -15.04 1.27
CA VAL A 9 12.84 -15.57 0.07
C VAL A 9 11.79 -16.63 0.42
N GLU A 10 12.03 -17.48 1.41
CA GLU A 10 11.07 -18.49 1.88
C GLU A 10 9.91 -17.90 2.70
N GLU A 11 10.14 -16.79 3.44
CA GLU A 11 9.08 -16.05 4.13
C GLU A 11 8.18 -15.28 3.15
N VAL A 12 8.77 -14.69 2.10
CA VAL A 12 8.04 -14.13 0.95
C VAL A 12 7.23 -15.20 0.21
N ARG A 13 7.69 -16.47 0.20
CA ARG A 13 6.93 -17.60 -0.37
C ARG A 13 5.76 -18.07 0.51
N ARG A 14 5.80 -17.88 1.83
CA ARG A 14 4.69 -18.23 2.75
C ARG A 14 3.56 -17.21 2.75
N THR A 15 3.84 -16.00 2.28
CA THR A 15 2.82 -14.96 2.10
C THR A 15 2.45 -15.02 0.64
N ASP A 16 1.28 -15.55 0.27
CA ASP A 16 0.81 -15.63 -1.11
C ASP A 16 0.70 -14.21 -1.73
N CYS A 17 1.85 -13.69 -2.17
CA CYS A 17 2.02 -12.37 -2.74
C CYS A 17 1.61 -12.45 -4.21
N GLU A 18 0.31 -12.57 -4.43
CA GLU A 18 -0.26 -12.56 -5.76
C GLU A 18 -0.33 -11.14 -6.32
N PHE A 19 -0.12 -11.04 -7.64
CA PHE A 19 -0.29 -9.79 -8.36
C PHE A 19 -1.67 -9.71 -9.00
N LEU A 20 -2.43 -8.70 -8.58
CA LEU A 20 -3.73 -8.37 -9.12
C LEU A 20 -3.63 -7.35 -10.25
N THR A 21 -4.52 -7.47 -11.22
CA THR A 21 -4.74 -6.45 -12.24
C THR A 21 -5.55 -5.29 -11.67
N VAL A 22 -5.42 -4.10 -12.26
CA VAL A 22 -6.20 -2.92 -11.88
C VAL A 22 -7.72 -3.18 -11.84
N PRO A 23 -8.34 -3.89 -12.81
CA PRO A 23 -9.75 -4.28 -12.72
C PRO A 23 -10.11 -5.18 -11.53
N GLN A 24 -9.22 -6.08 -11.11
CA GLN A 24 -9.45 -6.92 -9.93
C GLN A 24 -9.40 -6.08 -8.65
N VAL A 25 -8.42 -5.19 -8.52
CA VAL A 25 -8.31 -4.27 -7.37
C VAL A 25 -9.53 -3.37 -7.27
N ALA A 26 -10.01 -2.84 -8.40
CA ALA A 26 -11.21 -2.01 -8.46
C ALA A 26 -12.45 -2.75 -7.91
N LYS A 27 -12.58 -4.04 -8.23
CA LYS A 27 -13.67 -4.89 -7.70
C LYS A 27 -13.56 -5.16 -6.20
N ILE A 28 -12.33 -5.33 -5.70
CA ILE A 28 -12.06 -5.56 -4.26
C ILE A 28 -12.38 -4.31 -3.46
N LEU A 29 -11.82 -3.16 -3.85
CA LEU A 29 -12.03 -1.87 -3.17
C LEU A 29 -13.40 -1.24 -3.46
N LYS A 30 -14.21 -1.84 -4.33
CA LYS A 30 -15.52 -1.34 -4.76
C LYS A 30 -15.47 0.09 -5.34
N VAL A 31 -14.45 0.37 -6.15
CA VAL A 31 -14.25 1.66 -6.83
C VAL A 31 -14.18 1.49 -8.34
N ASN A 32 -14.19 2.60 -9.09
CA ASN A 32 -13.93 2.56 -10.52
C ASN A 32 -12.42 2.35 -10.82
N LYS A 33 -12.09 1.92 -12.04
CA LYS A 33 -10.69 1.65 -12.45
C LYS A 33 -9.80 2.90 -12.41
N ASN A 34 -10.37 4.06 -12.73
CA ASN A 34 -9.66 5.33 -12.76
C ASN A 34 -9.17 5.73 -11.36
N MET A 35 -9.98 5.46 -10.35
CA MET A 35 -9.64 5.69 -8.95
C MET A 35 -8.42 4.87 -8.53
N VAL A 36 -8.32 3.61 -8.95
CA VAL A 36 -7.14 2.79 -8.67
C VAL A 36 -5.88 3.41 -9.30
N TYR A 37 -5.98 3.90 -10.54
CA TYR A 37 -4.87 4.62 -11.18
C TYR A 37 -4.51 5.92 -10.46
N ASP A 38 -5.53 6.67 -10.00
CA ASP A 38 -5.31 7.88 -9.22
C ASP A 38 -4.57 7.56 -7.91
N LEU A 39 -5.01 6.55 -7.15
CA LEU A 39 -4.36 6.08 -5.91
C LEU A 39 -2.90 5.65 -6.12
N ILE A 40 -2.61 5.01 -7.26
CA ILE A 40 -1.24 4.65 -7.66
C ILE A 40 -0.43 5.90 -8.00
N SER A 41 -1.01 6.85 -8.73
CA SER A 41 -0.33 8.08 -9.15
C SER A 41 0.08 8.95 -7.95
N VAL A 42 -0.74 9.00 -6.90
CA VAL A 42 -0.47 9.75 -5.67
C VAL A 42 0.33 8.96 -4.63
N LYS A 43 0.81 7.76 -4.99
CA LYS A 43 1.66 6.90 -4.14
C LYS A 43 0.99 6.44 -2.84
N LEU A 44 -0.34 6.35 -2.81
CA LEU A 44 -1.07 5.68 -1.72
C LEU A 44 -1.13 4.17 -1.94
N LEU A 45 -1.28 3.74 -3.19
CA LEU A 45 -1.31 2.33 -3.55
C LEU A 45 -0.03 1.94 -4.30
N ARG A 46 0.72 0.97 -3.75
CA ARG A 46 1.97 0.49 -4.36
C ARG A 46 1.67 -0.42 -5.56
N ALA A 47 2.31 -0.19 -6.69
CA ALA A 47 2.12 -0.96 -7.91
C ALA A 47 3.44 -1.20 -8.68
N VAL A 48 3.44 -2.23 -9.52
CA VAL A 48 4.57 -2.65 -10.36
C VAL A 48 4.12 -2.75 -11.82
N LYS A 49 4.94 -2.30 -12.77
CA LYS A 49 4.64 -2.37 -14.21
C LYS A 49 5.34 -3.59 -14.84
N LEU A 50 4.56 -4.60 -15.22
CA LEU A 50 5.04 -5.85 -15.84
C LEU A 50 4.39 -6.05 -17.22
N GLY A 51 4.55 -5.05 -18.11
CA GLY A 51 3.78 -4.91 -19.35
C GLY A 51 2.39 -4.28 -19.13
N SER A 52 1.76 -4.56 -17.99
CA SER A 52 0.61 -3.84 -17.47
C SER A 52 0.78 -3.58 -15.97
N THR A 53 0.05 -2.61 -15.42
CA THR A 53 0.11 -2.28 -13.99
C THR A 53 -0.48 -3.41 -13.16
N LYS A 54 0.28 -3.85 -12.18
CA LYS A 54 -0.06 -4.88 -11.20
C LYS A 54 0.06 -4.33 -9.80
N VAL A 55 -0.81 -4.80 -8.91
CA VAL A 55 -0.82 -4.43 -7.49
C VAL A 55 -0.74 -5.72 -6.70
N ALA A 56 0.22 -5.81 -5.78
CA ALA A 56 0.34 -6.99 -4.92
C ALA A 56 -0.82 -7.03 -3.92
N THR A 57 -1.32 -8.22 -3.58
CA THR A 57 -2.35 -8.42 -2.54
C THR A 57 -1.99 -7.70 -1.23
N ILE A 58 -0.74 -7.86 -0.79
CA ILE A 58 -0.19 -7.17 0.40
C ILE A 58 -0.29 -5.64 0.32
N ALA A 59 -0.17 -5.05 -0.88
CA ALA A 59 -0.24 -3.60 -1.04
C ALA A 59 -1.68 -3.10 -0.93
N VAL A 60 -2.66 -3.92 -1.32
CA VAL A 60 -4.08 -3.62 -1.13
C VAL A 60 -4.45 -3.70 0.35
N GLU A 61 -3.97 -4.74 1.05
CA GLU A 61 -4.20 -4.91 2.48
C GLU A 61 -3.57 -3.75 3.30
N ASP A 62 -2.31 -3.39 3.01
CA ASP A 62 -1.65 -2.26 3.67
C ASP A 62 -2.43 -0.96 3.47
N PHE A 63 -2.93 -0.71 2.25
CA PHE A 63 -3.72 0.47 1.95
C PHE A 63 -5.00 0.53 2.80
N ILE A 64 -5.74 -0.59 2.90
CA ILE A 64 -6.97 -0.67 3.72
C ILE A 64 -6.62 -0.40 5.19
N ARG A 65 -5.60 -1.08 5.71
CA ARG A 65 -5.17 -0.93 7.11
C ARG A 65 -4.71 0.50 7.43
N GLU A 66 -3.93 1.13 6.56
CA GLU A 66 -3.48 2.51 6.74
C GLU A 66 -4.66 3.50 6.68
N MET A 67 -5.65 3.26 5.82
CA MET A 67 -6.82 4.12 5.67
C MET A 67 -7.77 3.99 6.86
N ASP A 68 -8.05 2.77 7.33
CA ASP A 68 -8.86 2.50 8.51
C ASP A 68 -8.22 3.08 9.79
N ALA A 69 -6.88 3.06 9.87
CA ALA A 69 -6.14 3.66 10.97
C ALA A 69 -6.03 5.19 10.88
N GLY A 70 -6.57 5.82 9.82
CA GLY A 70 -6.45 7.26 9.58
C GLY A 70 -5.01 7.73 9.36
N LEU A 71 -4.10 6.83 8.95
CA LEU A 71 -2.71 7.17 8.64
C LEU A 71 -2.59 7.77 7.24
N ILE A 72 -3.52 7.42 6.35
CA ILE A 72 -3.62 7.99 5.01
C ILE A 72 -5.03 8.47 4.74
N GLU A 73 -5.12 9.51 3.92
CA GLU A 73 -6.38 10.04 3.41
C GLU A 73 -6.20 10.39 1.92
N TYR A 74 -7.28 10.22 1.16
CA TYR A 74 -7.33 10.59 -0.25
C TYR A 74 -8.50 11.54 -0.52
N ASP A 75 -8.19 12.74 -0.98
CA ASP A 75 -9.17 13.70 -1.48
C ASP A 75 -9.42 13.44 -2.98
N HIS A 76 -10.60 12.93 -3.29
CA HIS A 76 -11.01 12.59 -4.66
C HIS A 76 -11.36 13.81 -5.53
N VAL A 77 -11.61 14.98 -4.93
CA VAL A 77 -11.89 16.23 -5.65
C VAL A 77 -10.59 16.88 -6.09
N THR A 78 -9.63 17.02 -5.18
CA THR A 78 -8.33 17.65 -5.49
C THR A 78 -7.27 16.66 -5.97
N LYS A 79 -7.57 15.35 -5.93
CA LYS A 79 -6.66 14.25 -6.24
C LYS A 79 -5.36 14.30 -5.44
N LYS A 80 -5.48 14.60 -4.15
CA LYS A 80 -4.34 14.73 -3.24
C LYS A 80 -4.35 13.63 -2.19
N ALA A 81 -3.15 13.18 -1.85
CA ALA A 81 -2.91 12.24 -0.77
C ALA A 81 -2.35 12.96 0.44
N THR A 82 -2.89 12.66 1.62
CA THR A 82 -2.35 13.10 2.90
C THR A 82 -1.84 11.87 3.64
N ARG A 83 -0.62 11.96 4.19
CA ARG A 83 -0.08 10.95 5.12
C ARG A 83 0.07 11.59 6.49
N HIS A 84 -0.64 11.08 7.48
CA HIS A 84 -0.53 11.54 8.86
C HIS A 84 0.68 10.85 9.52
N ARG A 85 1.55 11.66 10.13
CA ARG A 85 2.68 11.12 10.90
C ARG A 85 2.14 10.39 12.12
N SER A 86 2.49 9.12 12.27
CA SER A 86 2.18 8.34 13.47
C SER A 86 2.68 9.10 14.71
N LYS A 87 1.82 9.30 15.71
CA LYS A 87 2.14 10.01 16.97
C LYS A 87 3.21 9.32 17.84
N ALA A 88 3.82 8.22 17.37
CA ALA A 88 4.78 7.42 18.13
C ALA A 88 6.13 8.13 18.40
N LYS A 89 6.45 9.26 17.76
CA LYS A 89 7.74 9.97 17.95
C LYS A 89 7.67 11.31 18.67
N ALA A 90 6.54 11.64 19.33
CA ALA A 90 6.39 12.88 20.09
C ALA A 90 6.60 12.73 21.60
N ALA A 91 6.69 11.50 22.14
CA ALA A 91 6.76 11.24 23.59
C ALA A 91 8.19 11.02 24.15
N SER A 92 9.26 11.30 23.40
CA SER A 92 10.64 11.04 23.86
C SER A 92 11.49 12.30 24.10
N SER A 93 10.88 13.47 24.29
CA SER A 93 11.62 14.72 24.55
C SER A 93 11.04 15.51 25.72
N GLN A 94 10.88 14.86 26.86
CA GLN A 94 10.79 15.54 28.16
C GLN A 94 11.62 14.75 29.17
N ASN A 95 12.93 14.92 29.12
CA ASN A 95 13.75 14.74 30.32
C ASN A 95 14.93 15.71 30.24
N LYS A 96 14.77 16.86 30.89
CA LYS A 96 15.88 17.68 31.37
C LYS A 96 15.43 18.40 32.62
#